data_AF-A0A2T9XYJ9-F1
#
_entry.id   AF-A0A2T9XYJ9-F1
#
_cell.length_a   1.000
_cell.length_b   1.000
_cell.length_c   1.000
_cell.angle_alpha   90.00
_cell.angle_beta   90.00
_cell.angle_gamma   90.00
#
_symmetry.space_group_name_H-M   'P 1'
#
loop_
_entity.id
_entity.type
_entity.pdbx_description
1 polymer ?
#
loop_
_entity_poly.entity_id
_entity_poly.type
_entity_poly.pdbx_seq_one_letter_code
_entity_poly.pdbx_strand_id
1 'polypeptide(L)'
;MYPGAVATPGERITTTWEPNGHYNKTETKKVRILYYEDLNKELLDFNERDIADVAETMYFATNDTCTDITEPNTVCKNQWTVPESLIPGKIYKFVWLWDYGYNKAGEQYSTCFDIKIVPNYRCPV
;
A
#
# COMPACT_ATOMS: atom_id res chain seq x y z
N MET A 1 10.60 11.76 12.85
CA MET A 1 9.67 11.09 11.93
C MET A 1 8.71 10.24 12.77
N TYR A 2 7.40 10.37 12.55
CA TYR A 2 6.38 9.57 13.27
C TYR A 2 5.85 8.51 12.30
N PRO A 3 6.12 7.22 12.53
CA PRO A 3 5.67 6.18 11.61
C PRO A 3 4.14 6.11 11.61
N GLY A 4 3.55 5.94 10.42
CA GLY A 4 2.10 5.81 10.26
C GLY A 4 1.57 4.47 10.80
N ALA A 5 2.43 3.46 10.94
CA ALA A 5 2.11 2.19 11.56
C ALA A 5 3.34 1.53 12.23
N VAL A 6 3.07 0.55 13.08
CA VAL A 6 4.07 -0.36 13.66
C VAL A 6 3.67 -1.79 13.27
N ALA A 7 4.61 -2.58 12.78
CA ALA A 7 4.36 -3.96 12.37
C ALA A 7 5.59 -4.85 12.56
N THR A 8 5.39 -6.16 12.55
CA THR A 8 6.44 -7.18 12.53
C THR A 8 6.67 -7.70 11.09
N PRO A 9 7.87 -8.21 10.75
CA PRO A 9 8.06 -8.88 9.46
C PRO A 9 7.10 -10.06 9.31
N GLY A 10 6.45 -10.18 8.15
CA GLY A 10 5.41 -11.18 7.89
C GLY A 10 4.04 -10.86 8.50
N GLU A 11 3.86 -9.71 9.16
CA GLU A 11 2.56 -9.33 9.68
C GLU A 11 1.58 -8.95 8.57
N ARG A 12 0.36 -9.45 8.66
CA ARG A 12 -0.73 -9.04 7.77
C ARG A 12 -1.36 -7.76 8.32
N ILE A 13 -1.18 -6.64 7.64
CA ILE A 13 -1.72 -5.34 8.03
C ILE A 13 -2.88 -4.92 7.13
N THR A 14 -3.67 -3.93 7.59
CA THR A 14 -4.77 -3.36 6.81
C THR A 14 -4.48 -1.91 6.47
N THR A 15 -4.52 -1.55 5.19
CA THR A 15 -4.53 -0.16 4.72
C THR A 15 -5.97 0.26 4.41
N THR A 16 -6.28 1.52 4.72
CA THR A 16 -7.59 2.11 4.48
C THR A 16 -7.44 3.30 3.55
N TRP A 17 -8.34 3.44 2.58
CA TRP A 17 -8.31 4.53 1.61
C TRP A 17 -9.72 4.97 1.21
N GLU A 18 -9.90 6.26 0.94
CA GLU A 18 -11.16 6.85 0.50
C GLU A 18 -10.99 7.41 -0.93
N PRO A 19 -11.74 6.92 -1.92
CA PRO A 19 -11.60 7.34 -3.31
C PRO A 19 -12.12 8.74 -3.61
N ASN A 20 -12.93 9.33 -2.73
CA ASN A 20 -13.42 10.71 -2.86
C ASN A 20 -13.95 11.04 -4.26
N GLY A 21 -14.81 10.18 -4.80
CA GLY A 21 -15.41 10.31 -6.12
C GLY A 21 -14.61 9.66 -7.26
N HIS A 22 -13.37 9.25 -7.03
CA HIS A 22 -12.54 8.54 -8.00
C HIS A 22 -12.83 7.05 -7.90
N TYR A 23 -14.00 6.63 -8.37
CA TYR A 23 -14.43 5.23 -8.36
C TYR A 23 -14.72 4.76 -9.78
N ASN A 24 -14.01 3.72 -10.25
CA ASN A 24 -14.26 3.11 -11.56
C ASN A 24 -15.12 1.84 -11.41
N LYS A 25 -16.39 1.92 -11.86
CA LYS A 25 -17.34 0.80 -11.78
C LYS A 25 -17.13 -0.26 -12.88
N THR A 26 -16.39 0.10 -13.94
CA THR A 26 -16.35 -0.66 -15.20
C THR A 26 -15.09 -1.49 -15.36
N GLU A 27 -13.97 -1.06 -14.78
CA GLU A 27 -12.72 -1.81 -14.83
C GLU A 27 -12.11 -1.90 -13.44
N THR A 28 -11.91 -3.13 -12.97
CA THR A 28 -11.16 -3.36 -11.75
C THR A 28 -9.67 -3.16 -12.01
N LYS A 29 -9.06 -2.25 -11.26
CA LYS A 29 -7.63 -2.00 -11.31
C LYS A 29 -6.94 -2.45 -10.03
N LYS A 30 -5.62 -2.49 -10.12
CA LYS A 30 -4.75 -2.99 -9.06
C LYS A 30 -4.01 -1.84 -8.40
N VAL A 31 -3.89 -1.94 -7.09
CA VAL A 31 -2.95 -1.19 -6.28
C VAL A 31 -1.69 -2.03 -6.12
N ARG A 32 -0.54 -1.35 -6.13
CA ARG A 32 0.74 -1.93 -5.73
C ARG A 32 1.22 -1.24 -4.46
N ILE A 33 1.76 -2.03 -3.53
CA ILE A 33 2.52 -1.51 -2.40
C ILE A 33 4.00 -1.62 -2.76
N LEU A 34 4.64 -0.48 -3.00
CA LEU A 34 6.03 -0.38 -3.42
C LEU A 34 6.92 -0.01 -2.24
N TYR A 35 8.15 -0.51 -2.23
CA TYR A 35 9.14 -0.17 -1.22
C TYR A 35 10.57 -0.41 -1.73
N TYR A 36 11.55 -0.05 -0.91
CA TYR A 36 12.93 -0.51 -1.07
C TYR A 36 13.40 -1.16 0.23
N GLU A 37 14.12 -2.28 0.13
CA GLU A 37 14.81 -2.88 1.28
C GLU A 37 16.03 -2.06 1.74
N ASP A 38 16.69 -1.37 0.81
CA ASP A 38 17.81 -0.49 1.12
C ASP A 38 17.31 0.80 1.78
N LEU A 39 17.64 0.95 3.06
CA LEU A 39 17.25 2.11 3.88
C LEU A 39 17.87 3.43 3.43
N ASN A 40 18.87 3.42 2.55
CA ASN A 40 19.43 4.63 1.95
C ASN A 40 18.72 5.02 0.65
N LYS A 41 17.81 4.18 0.15
CA LYS A 41 16.98 4.48 -1.00
C LYS A 41 15.61 4.98 -0.54
N GLU A 42 15.12 5.97 -1.26
CA GLU A 42 13.77 6.48 -1.12
C GLU A 42 13.14 6.52 -2.51
N LEU A 43 11.83 6.24 -2.59
CA LEU A 43 11.05 6.44 -3.81
C LEU A 43 10.81 7.94 -4.00
N LEU A 44 11.76 8.63 -4.64
CA LEU A 44 11.75 10.09 -4.82
C LEU A 44 11.33 10.48 -6.24
N ASP A 45 11.61 9.62 -7.23
CA ASP A 45 11.21 9.82 -8.61
C ASP A 45 10.12 8.79 -9.00
N PHE A 46 9.09 9.28 -9.69
CA PHE A 46 7.96 8.45 -10.11
C PHE A 46 8.36 7.29 -11.04
N ASN A 47 9.46 7.44 -11.78
CA ASN A 47 10.01 6.39 -12.66
C ASN A 47 10.63 5.23 -11.89
N GLU A 48 10.97 5.42 -10.61
CA GLU A 48 11.49 4.36 -9.76
C GLU A 48 10.45 3.28 -9.46
N ARG A 49 9.16 3.56 -9.69
CA ARG A 49 8.07 2.59 -9.50
C ARG A 49 8.26 1.27 -10.27
N ASP A 50 9.02 1.30 -11.36
CA ASP A 50 9.23 0.15 -12.24
C ASP A 50 10.44 -0.70 -11.80
N ILE A 51 11.27 -0.19 -10.89
CA ILE A 51 12.43 -0.87 -10.31
C ILE A 51 12.31 -1.10 -8.80
N ALA A 52 11.27 -0.56 -8.17
CA ALA A 52 10.98 -0.75 -6.76
C ALA A 52 10.49 -2.17 -6.47
N ASP A 53 10.76 -2.62 -5.24
CA ASP A 53 10.24 -3.89 -4.76
C ASP A 53 8.73 -3.78 -4.55
N VAL A 54 8.00 -4.85 -4.84
CA VAL A 54 6.54 -4.91 -4.69
C VAL A 54 6.21 -5.79 -3.49
N ALA A 55 5.75 -5.19 -2.40
CA ALA A 55 5.31 -5.94 -1.22
C ALA A 55 4.00 -6.68 -1.49
N GLU A 56 3.08 -6.09 -2.26
CA GLU A 56 1.81 -6.73 -2.63
C GLU A 56 1.19 -6.07 -3.87
N THR A 57 0.41 -6.84 -4.62
CA THR A 57 -0.48 -6.34 -5.68
C THR A 57 -1.91 -6.82 -5.44
N MET A 58 -2.83 -5.88 -5.26
CA MET A 58 -4.20 -6.16 -4.83
C MET A 58 -5.22 -5.46 -5.73
N TYR A 59 -6.40 -6.07 -5.91
CA TYR A 59 -7.52 -5.37 -6.51
C TYR A 59 -8.01 -4.26 -5.57
N PHE A 60 -8.43 -3.13 -6.14
CA PHE A 60 -8.90 -1.97 -5.40
C PHE A 60 -10.22 -1.47 -5.97
N ALA A 61 -10.98 -0.73 -5.16
CA ALA A 61 -12.27 -0.18 -5.57
C ALA A 61 -13.29 -1.27 -6.00
N THR A 62 -13.32 -2.42 -5.33
CA THR A 62 -14.28 -3.52 -5.57
C THR A 62 -15.30 -3.67 -4.45
N ASN A 63 -16.36 -4.45 -4.68
CA ASN A 63 -17.31 -4.85 -3.65
C ASN A 63 -16.65 -5.60 -2.47
N ASP A 64 -15.55 -6.31 -2.73
CA ASP A 64 -14.86 -7.07 -1.68
C ASP A 64 -13.96 -6.18 -0.82
N THR A 65 -13.53 -5.06 -1.38
CA THR A 65 -12.57 -4.15 -0.74
C THR A 65 -13.22 -2.89 -0.20
N CYS A 66 -14.42 -2.52 -0.65
CA CYS A 66 -15.08 -1.27 -0.27
C CYS A 66 -16.42 -1.54 0.40
N THR A 67 -16.77 -0.68 1.36
CA THR A 67 -17.98 -0.86 2.19
C THR A 67 -19.26 -0.72 1.35
N ASP A 68 -19.28 0.23 0.43
CA ASP A 68 -20.37 0.48 -0.51
C ASP A 68 -19.82 1.15 -1.77
N ILE A 69 -19.83 0.46 -2.91
CA ILE A 69 -19.29 0.99 -4.17
C ILE A 69 -20.18 2.03 -4.87
N THR A 70 -21.39 2.23 -4.36
CA THR A 70 -22.33 3.23 -4.88
C THR A 70 -22.07 4.60 -4.28
N GLU A 71 -21.48 4.65 -3.09
CA GLU A 71 -21.09 5.86 -2.39
C GLU A 71 -19.70 6.35 -2.85
N PRO A 72 -19.59 7.58 -3.40
CA PRO A 72 -18.33 8.09 -3.93
C PRO A 72 -17.22 8.24 -2.88
N ASN A 73 -17.60 8.42 -1.61
CA ASN A 73 -16.68 8.60 -0.48
C ASN A 73 -16.59 7.34 0.40
N THR A 74 -16.83 6.18 -0.20
CA THR A 74 -16.80 4.91 0.52
C THR A 74 -15.41 4.59 1.05
N VAL A 75 -15.35 3.94 2.21
CA VAL A 75 -14.08 3.48 2.76
C VAL A 75 -13.73 2.13 2.15
N CYS A 76 -12.56 2.07 1.51
CA CYS A 76 -11.97 0.85 1.00
C CYS A 76 -10.82 0.37 1.89
N LYS A 77 -10.72 -0.94 2.07
CA LYS A 77 -9.73 -1.63 2.90
C LYS A 77 -9.05 -2.70 2.08
N ASN A 78 -7.73 -2.77 2.22
CA ASN A 78 -6.97 -3.90 1.72
C ASN A 78 -6.06 -4.46 2.80
N GLN A 79 -5.82 -5.76 2.69
CA GLN A 79 -4.86 -6.44 3.53
C GLN A 79 -3.67 -6.89 2.70
N TRP A 80 -2.49 -6.79 3.29
CA TRP A 80 -1.25 -7.25 2.68
C TRP A 80 -0.24 -7.63 3.77
N THR A 81 0.77 -8.38 3.37
CA THR A 81 1.79 -8.90 4.29
C THR A 81 3.04 -8.03 4.21
N VAL A 82 3.51 -7.56 5.36
CA VAL A 82 4.79 -6.86 5.47
C VAL A 82 5.92 -7.83 5.08
N PRO A 83 6.85 -7.45 4.18
CA PRO A 83 7.91 -8.35 3.72
C PRO A 83 8.71 -8.95 4.89
N GLU A 84 9.00 -10.25 4.82
CA GLU A 84 9.71 -10.97 5.88
C GLU A 84 11.19 -10.56 5.99
N SER A 85 11.76 -10.02 4.91
CA SER A 85 13.14 -9.56 4.81
C SER A 85 13.42 -8.28 5.62
N LEU A 86 12.39 -7.56 6.07
CA LEU A 86 12.57 -6.27 6.72
C LEU A 86 13.20 -6.41 8.10
N ILE A 87 14.16 -5.53 8.38
CA ILE A 87 14.98 -5.60 9.59
C ILE A 87 14.27 -4.90 10.75
N PRO A 88 14.04 -5.58 11.89
CA PRO A 88 13.51 -4.95 13.10
C PRO A 88 14.35 -3.78 13.60
N GLY A 89 13.68 -2.77 14.18
CA GLY A 89 14.29 -1.55 14.67
C GLY A 89 14.47 -0.45 13.61
N LYS A 90 14.01 -0.69 12.39
CA LYS A 90 14.09 0.26 11.27
C LYS A 90 12.72 0.81 10.89
N ILE A 91 12.72 1.93 10.18
CA ILE A 91 11.51 2.51 9.57
C ILE A 91 11.69 2.40 8.06
N TYR A 92 10.72 1.78 7.40
CA TYR A 92 10.68 1.63 5.96
C TYR A 92 9.60 2.53 5.38
N LYS A 93 9.89 3.15 4.23
CA LYS A 93 8.94 3.94 3.47
C LYS A 93 8.28 3.04 2.42
N PHE A 94 6.98 3.17 2.31
CA PHE A 94 6.16 2.48 1.33
C PHE A 94 5.39 3.49 0.50
N VAL A 95 5.07 3.10 -0.73
CA VAL A 95 4.19 3.85 -1.61
C VAL A 95 3.01 2.96 -1.96
N TRP A 96 1.81 3.43 -1.63
CA TRP A 96 0.58 2.92 -2.21
C TRP A 96 0.44 3.56 -3.58
N LEU A 97 0.43 2.75 -4.65
CA LEU A 97 0.31 3.22 -6.03
C LEU A 97 -0.89 2.58 -6.70
N TRP A 98 -1.83 3.40 -7.15
CA TRP A 98 -3.00 2.98 -7.89
C TRP A 98 -2.95 3.46 -9.33
N ASP A 99 -3.01 2.50 -10.25
CA ASP A 99 -3.22 2.80 -11.67
C ASP A 99 -4.73 2.91 -11.94
N TYR A 100 -5.25 4.14 -12.04
CA TYR A 100 -6.68 4.36 -12.23
C TYR A 100 -7.12 3.97 -13.64
N GLY A 101 -6.26 4.21 -14.64
CA GLY A 101 -6.42 3.73 -16.01
C GLY A 101 -7.66 4.22 -16.76
N TYR A 102 -8.33 5.29 -16.29
CA TYR A 102 -9.59 5.77 -16.87
C TYR A 102 -9.40 6.81 -18.00
N ASN A 103 -8.34 7.62 -17.95
CA ASN A 103 -8.06 8.59 -19.01
C ASN A 103 -6.97 8.07 -19.95
N LYS A 104 -7.02 8.48 -21.23
CA LYS A 104 -5.98 8.15 -22.23
C LYS A 104 -4.58 8.67 -21.85
N ALA A 105 -4.49 9.53 -20.85
CA ALA A 105 -3.25 10.09 -20.34
C ALA A 105 -2.59 9.21 -19.27
N GLY A 106 -3.27 8.18 -18.76
CA GLY A 106 -2.73 7.28 -17.73
C GLY A 106 -2.72 7.88 -16.33
N GLU A 107 -3.88 8.28 -15.82
CA GLU A 107 -4.02 8.79 -14.45
C GLU A 107 -3.64 7.76 -13.38
N GLN A 108 -2.81 8.18 -12.45
CA GLN A 108 -2.25 7.37 -11.38
C GLN A 108 -2.29 8.16 -10.07
N TYR A 109 -2.65 7.48 -8.98
CA TYR A 109 -2.66 8.06 -7.64
C TYR A 109 -1.62 7.38 -6.78
N SER A 110 -0.93 8.16 -5.96
CA SER A 110 0.05 7.61 -5.02
C SER A 110 -0.01 8.31 -3.68
N THR A 111 0.29 7.56 -2.61
CA THR A 111 0.56 8.13 -1.29
C THR A 111 1.70 7.39 -0.62
N CYS A 112 2.54 8.12 0.11
CA CYS A 112 3.66 7.57 0.85
C CYS A 112 3.27 7.37 2.31
N PHE A 113 3.77 6.29 2.92
CA PHE A 113 3.58 6.04 4.34
C PHE A 113 4.76 5.27 4.93
N ASP A 114 4.99 5.44 6.23
CA ASP A 114 6.12 4.85 6.93
C ASP A 114 5.65 3.76 7.90
N ILE A 115 6.35 2.63 7.92
CA ILE A 115 6.13 1.57 8.90
C ILE A 115 7.39 1.38 9.74
N LYS A 116 7.24 1.42 11.07
CA LYS A 116 8.29 0.98 11.98
C LYS A 116 8.21 -0.53 12.18
N ILE A 117 9.30 -1.21 11.84
CA ILE A 117 9.41 -2.66 11.98
C ILE A 117 9.91 -3.00 13.38
N VAL A 118 9.20 -3.86 14.08
CA VAL A 118 9.55 -4.32 15.44
C VAL A 118 9.77 -5.83 15.46
N PRO A 119 10.51 -6.37 16.45
CA PRO A 119 10.73 -7.80 16.54
C PRO A 119 9.41 -8.55 16.77
N ASN A 120 9.28 -9.72 16.16
CA ASN A 120 8.14 -10.59 16.37
C ASN A 120 8.29 -11.31 17.72
N TYR A 121 7.89 -10.65 18.80
CA TYR A 121 7.84 -11.25 20.12
C TYR A 121 6.58 -12.13 20.23
N ARG A 122 6.55 -13.26 19.53
CA ARG A 122 5.60 -14.31 19.93
C ARG A 122 6.05 -14.82 21.29
N CYS A 123 5.20 -14.68 22.31
CA CYS A 123 5.40 -15.41 23.55
C CYS A 123 5.49 -16.91 23.21
N PRO A 124 6.52 -17.64 23.67
CA PRO A 124 6.51 -19.09 23.54
C PRO A 124 5.28 -19.63 24.28
N VAL A 125 4.45 -20.39 23.56
CA VAL A 125 3.35 -21.18 24.12
C VAL A 125 3.88 -22.47 24.73
#